data_AF-A0A9W6X1N6-F1
#
_entry.id   AF-A0A9W6X1N6-F1
#
_cell.length_a   1.000
_cell.length_b   1.000
_cell.length_c   1.000
_cell.angle_alpha   90.00
_cell.angle_beta   90.00
_cell.angle_gamma   90.00
#
_symmetry.space_group_name_H-M   'P 1'
#
loop_
_entity.id
_entity.type
_entity.pdbx_description
1 polymer ?
#
loop_
_entity_poly.entity_id
_entity_poly.type
_entity_poly.pdbx_seq_one_letter_code
_entity_poly.pdbx_strand_id
1 'polypeptide(L)'
;MIRQAVWSELSNKLAWPVNPTTIQQVVRDKVAFLQAMGLKVTEHPSSSTLECWIPADAAVEFWKWKNRLCSAFGLTKFSGSKEQRFSRSGH
;
A
#
# COMPACT_ATOMS: atom_id res chain seq x y z
N MET A 1 -1.17 10.45 24.05
CA MET A 1 -1.58 11.37 22.95
C MET A 1 -1.76 10.56 21.68
N ILE A 2 -2.95 10.60 21.08
CA ILE A 2 -3.20 10.03 19.74
C ILE A 2 -2.87 11.15 18.75
N ARG A 3 -2.00 10.85 17.77
CA ARG A 3 -1.65 11.80 16.72
C ARG A 3 -2.88 11.94 15.80
N GLN A 4 -3.38 13.16 15.61
CA GLN A 4 -4.53 13.39 14.72
C GLN A 4 -4.14 13.03 13.28
N ALA A 5 -5.06 12.36 12.58
CA ALA A 5 -4.90 12.06 11.17
C ALA A 5 -4.91 13.37 10.37
N VAL A 6 -3.86 13.62 9.60
CA VAL A 6 -3.78 14.82 8.74
C VAL A 6 -4.16 14.41 7.33
N TRP A 7 -5.30 14.91 6.86
CA TRP A 7 -5.84 14.58 5.53
C TRP A 7 -4.85 14.88 4.40
N SER A 8 -4.10 15.98 4.47
CA SER A 8 -3.08 16.35 3.48
C SER A 8 -1.91 15.36 3.41
N GLU A 9 -1.54 14.74 4.54
CA GLU A 9 -0.49 13.72 4.58
C GLU A 9 -1.02 12.39 3.99
N LEU A 10 -2.26 12.04 4.32
CA LEU A 10 -2.93 10.84 3.83
C LEU A 10 -3.19 10.90 2.32
N SER A 11 -3.69 12.01 1.79
CA SER A 11 -3.96 12.19 0.37
C SER A 11 -2.68 12.13 -0.46
N ASN A 12 -1.59 12.74 0.03
CA ASN A 12 -0.27 12.60 -0.58
C ASN A 12 0.18 11.14 -0.58
N LYS A 13 0.11 10.43 0.56
CA LYS A 13 0.47 8.99 0.63
C LYS A 13 -0.40 8.11 -0.25
N LEU A 14 -1.68 8.42 -0.41
CA LEU A 14 -2.57 7.77 -1.37
C LEU A 14 -2.13 8.01 -2.81
N ALA A 15 -1.55 9.19 -3.09
CA ALA A 15 -1.12 9.60 -4.42
C ALA A 15 0.17 8.99 -4.94
N TRP A 16 1.00 8.47 -4.06
CA TRP A 16 2.21 7.78 -4.48
C TRP A 16 1.92 6.32 -4.87
N PRO A 17 2.28 5.91 -6.10
CA PRO A 17 2.22 4.50 -6.48
C PRO A 17 3.15 3.72 -5.57
N VAL A 18 2.64 2.63 -5.00
CA VAL A 18 3.47 1.69 -4.26
C VAL A 18 4.22 0.89 -5.32
N ASN A 19 5.52 1.15 -5.47
CA ASN A 19 6.43 0.32 -6.26
C ASN A 19 7.33 -0.45 -5.29
N PRO A 20 6.84 -1.47 -4.59
CA PRO A 20 7.64 -2.12 -3.58
C PRO A 20 8.51 -3.18 -4.25
N THR A 21 9.82 -2.99 -4.18
CA THR A 21 10.81 -3.96 -4.65
C THR A 21 11.03 -5.09 -3.63
N THR A 22 10.65 -4.89 -2.36
CA THR A 22 10.84 -5.84 -1.25
C THR A 22 9.68 -5.80 -0.25
N ILE A 23 9.45 -6.91 0.48
CA ILE A 23 8.37 -7.01 1.48
C ILE A 23 8.53 -6.00 2.63
N GLN A 24 9.78 -5.70 3.01
CA GLN A 24 10.08 -4.68 4.01
C GLN A 24 9.62 -3.28 3.55
N GLN A 25 9.69 -3.00 2.25
CA GLN A 25 9.19 -1.74 1.70
C GLN A 25 7.67 -1.67 1.77
N VAL A 26 6.96 -2.76 1.44
CA VAL A 26 5.49 -2.86 1.61
C VAL A 26 5.09 -2.58 3.06
N VAL A 27 5.80 -3.17 4.02
CA VAL A 27 5.52 -3.01 5.45
C VAL A 27 5.77 -1.58 5.90
N ARG A 28 6.90 -0.97 5.52
CA ARG A 28 7.18 0.45 5.83
C ARG A 28 6.12 1.38 5.26
N ASP A 29 5.74 1.19 3.99
CA ASP A 29 4.71 1.99 3.35
C ASP A 29 3.35 1.83 4.03
N LYS A 30 2.97 0.60 4.40
CA LYS A 30 1.74 0.31 5.16
C LYS A 30 1.78 0.95 6.55
N VAL A 31 2.88 0.87 7.28
CA VAL A 31 3.02 1.47 8.61
C VAL A 31 2.94 2.99 8.54
N ALA A 32 3.67 3.61 7.61
CA ALA A 32 3.61 5.05 7.39
C ALA A 32 2.20 5.51 7.01
N PHE A 33 1.49 4.70 6.22
CA PHE A 33 0.10 4.96 5.86
C PHE A 33 -0.86 4.90 7.06
N LEU A 34 -0.76 3.85 7.88
CA LEU A 34 -1.58 3.69 9.09
C LEU A 34 -1.32 4.85 10.08
N GLN A 35 -0.06 5.27 10.23
CA GLN A 35 0.30 6.42 11.04
C GLN A 35 -0.29 7.74 10.53
N ALA A 36 -0.34 7.95 9.20
CA ALA A 36 -0.98 9.12 8.60
C ALA A 36 -2.51 9.15 8.85
N MET A 37 -3.14 7.97 8.98
CA MET A 37 -4.52 7.83 9.43
C MET A 37 -4.69 8.01 10.96
N GLY A 38 -3.62 8.32 11.70
CA GLY A 38 -3.67 8.45 13.16
C GLY A 38 -3.74 7.11 13.90
N LEU A 39 -3.56 5.98 13.21
CA LEU A 39 -3.53 4.67 13.83
C LEU A 39 -2.15 4.40 14.42
N LYS A 40 -2.12 3.96 15.68
CA LYS A 40 -0.89 3.55 16.34
C LYS A 40 -0.57 2.11 15.90
N VAL A 41 0.47 1.95 15.09
CA VAL A 41 1.02 0.63 14.76
C VAL A 41 2.00 0.24 15.87
N THR A 42 1.59 -0.68 16.74
CA THR A 42 2.41 -1.18 17.86
C THR A 42 3.19 -2.45 17.52
N GLU A 43 2.74 -3.20 16.53
CA GLU A 43 3.32 -4.48 16.16
C GLU A 43 3.84 -4.42 14.72
N HIS A 44 5.16 -4.46 14.59
CA HIS A 44 5.79 -4.77 13.31
C HIS A 44 5.83 -6.28 13.13
N PRO A 45 5.49 -6.81 11.95
CA PRO A 45 5.60 -8.23 11.68
C PRO A 45 7.06 -8.69 11.86
N SER A 46 7.25 -9.80 12.57
CA SER A 46 8.55 -10.44 12.74
C SER A 46 9.13 -10.88 11.40
N SER A 47 10.45 -10.99 11.30
CA SER A 47 11.14 -11.44 10.08
C SER A 47 10.58 -12.77 9.55
N SER A 48 10.30 -13.74 10.41
CA SER A 48 9.68 -15.02 10.03
C SER A 48 8.30 -14.88 9.39
N THR A 49 7.51 -13.88 9.80
CA THR A 49 6.21 -13.57 9.18
C THR A 49 6.40 -12.91 7.82
N LEU A 50 7.44 -12.09 7.65
CA LEU A 50 7.78 -11.44 6.39
C LEU A 50 8.26 -12.45 5.33
N GLU A 51 8.99 -13.49 5.74
CA GLU A 51 9.49 -14.57 4.87
C GLU A 51 8.36 -15.41 4.26
N CYS A 52 7.21 -15.48 4.93
CA CYS A 52 6.02 -16.17 4.43
C CYS A 52 5.24 -15.34 3.40
N TRP A 53 5.51 -14.02 3.30
CA TRP A 53 4.75 -13.13 2.43
C TRP A 53 5.42 -12.97 1.06
N ILE A 54 4.63 -13.14 0.00
CA ILE A 54 5.09 -12.83 -1.35
C ILE A 54 5.02 -11.30 -1.55
N PRO A 55 6.14 -10.60 -1.79
CA PRO A 55 6.17 -9.15 -1.91
C PRO A 55 5.19 -8.60 -2.96
N ALA A 56 5.08 -9.29 -4.10
CA ALA A 56 4.19 -8.90 -5.20
C ALA A 56 2.70 -8.99 -4.81
N ASP A 57 2.29 -10.06 -4.12
CA ASP A 57 0.90 -10.24 -3.70
C ASP A 57 0.50 -9.22 -2.64
N ALA A 58 1.37 -9.03 -1.63
CA ALA A 58 1.16 -8.02 -0.59
C ALA A 58 1.10 -6.60 -1.16
N ALA A 59 1.88 -6.31 -2.20
CA ALA A 59 1.85 -5.03 -2.91
C ALA A 59 0.53 -4.80 -3.66
N VAL A 60 0.03 -5.83 -4.37
CA VAL A 60 -1.23 -5.78 -5.11
C VAL A 60 -2.39 -5.58 -4.15
N GLU A 61 -2.45 -6.34 -3.05
CA GLU A 61 -3.51 -6.20 -2.06
C GLU A 61 -3.46 -4.84 -1.36
N PHE A 62 -2.26 -4.34 -1.03
CA PHE A 62 -2.11 -3.01 -0.47
C PHE A 62 -2.55 -1.92 -1.47
N TRP A 63 -2.21 -2.05 -2.75
CA TRP A 63 -2.64 -1.11 -3.80
C TRP A 63 -4.15 -1.13 -4.02
N LYS A 64 -4.78 -2.33 -4.08
CA LYS A 64 -6.24 -2.46 -4.17
C LYS A 64 -6.93 -1.79 -2.99
N TRP A 65 -6.40 -2.00 -1.78
CA TRP A 65 -6.95 -1.38 -0.58
C TRP A 65 -6.80 0.15 -0.59
N LYS A 66 -5.64 0.69 -0.97
CA LYS A 66 -5.45 2.14 -1.17
C LYS A 66 -6.46 2.70 -2.18
N ASN A 67 -6.71 2.01 -3.29
CA ASN A 67 -7.69 2.44 -4.29
C ASN A 67 -9.13 2.44 -3.79
N ARG A 68 -9.52 1.44 -2.98
CA ARG A 68 -10.84 1.44 -2.33
C ARG A 68 -10.99 2.64 -1.41
N LEU A 69 -9.93 3.00 -0.69
CA LEU A 69 -9.92 4.16 0.17
C LEU A 69 -10.01 5.46 -0.64
N CYS A 70 -9.23 5.63 -1.71
CA CYS A 70 -9.38 6.77 -2.63
C CYS A 70 -10.82 6.91 -3.13
N SER A 71 -11.44 5.79 -3.52
CA SER A 71 -12.82 5.77 -4.00
C SER A 71 -13.82 6.19 -2.91
N ALA A 72 -13.63 5.75 -1.66
CA ALA A 72 -14.51 6.09 -0.55
C ALA A 72 -14.44 7.58 -0.19
N PHE A 73 -13.28 8.22 -0.39
CA PHE A 73 -13.07 9.65 -0.13
C PHE A 73 -13.26 10.54 -1.37
N GLY A 74 -13.70 9.98 -2.52
CA GLY A 74 -13.91 10.73 -3.75
C GLY A 74 -12.64 11.25 -4.43
N LEU A 75 -11.46 10.70 -4.07
CA LEU A 75 -10.21 11.00 -4.75
C LEU A 75 -10.18 10.29 -6.10
N THR A 76 -9.80 11.01 -7.15
CA THR A 76 -9.64 10.46 -8.50
C THR A 76 -8.62 9.32 -8.46
N LYS A 77 -9.02 8.14 -8.94
CA LYS A 77 -8.15 6.95 -8.94
C LYS A 77 -6.84 7.26 -9.65
N PHE A 78 -5.73 6.74 -9.13
CA PHE A 78 -4.51 6.62 -9.91
C PHE A 78 -4.81 5.63 -11.02
N SER A 79 -5.17 6.12 -12.21
CA SER A 79 -5.16 5.32 -13.42
C SER A 79 -3.70 5.02 -13.75
N GLY A 80 -3.08 4.17 -12.93
CA GLY A 80 -1.90 3.41 -13.30
C GLY A 80 -2.35 2.38 -14.32
N SER A 81 -2.69 2.84 -15.52
CA SER A 81 -2.74 2.02 -16.71
C SER A 81 -1.35 1.45 -16.93
N LYS A 82 -1.08 0.30 -16.32
CA LYS A 82 -0.31 -0.77 -16.94
C LYS A 82 -1.04 -2.05 -16.64
N GLU A 83 -1.95 -2.37 -17.56
CA GLU A 83 -2.08 -3.72 -18.09
C GLU A 83 -0.73 -4.45 -18.00
N GLN A 84 -0.49 -5.17 -16.91
CA GLN A 84 0.42 -6.31 -16.94
C GLN A 84 -0.33 -7.37 -17.73
N ARG A 85 -0.28 -7.22 -19.06
CA ARG A 85 -0.37 -8.33 -20.00
C ARG A 85 0.68 -9.33 -19.55
N PHE A 86 0.23 -10.31 -18.78
CA PHE A 86 0.94 -11.56 -18.66
C PHE A 86 0.84 -12.20 -20.04
N SER A 87 1.78 -11.85 -20.93
CA SER A 87 1.97 -12.51 -22.21
C SER A 87 2.33 -13.96 -21.92
N ARG A 88 1.32 -14.83 -21.83
CA ARG A 88 1.50 -16.26 -22.06
C ARG A 88 1.81 -16.42 -23.55
N SER A 89 3.09 -16.31 -23.89
CA SER A 89 3.63 -16.84 -25.14
C SER A 89 3.65 -18.37 -25.01
N GLY A 90 2.66 -19.04 -25.59
CA GLY A 90 2.74 -20.45 -25.92
C GLY A 90 3.05 -20.55 -27.40
N HIS A 91 4.29 -20.95 -27.70
CA HIS A 91 4.67 -21.52 -28.99
C HIS A 91 4.40 -23.02 -28.92
#